data_AF-A0A2S7RND2-F1
#
_entry.id   AF-A0A2S7RND2-F1
#
_cell.length_a   1.000
_cell.length_b   1.000
_cell.length_c   1.000
_cell.angle_alpha   90.00
_cell.angle_beta   90.00
_cell.angle_gamma   90.00
#
_symmetry.space_group_name_H-M   'P 1'
#
loop_
_entity.id
_entity.type
_entity.pdbx_description
1 polymer ?
#
loop_
_entity_poly.entity_id
_entity_poly.type
_entity_poly.pdbx_seq_one_letter_code
_entity_poly.pdbx_strand_id
1 'polypeptide(L)'
;MRYLYYYSITLFPPSGPVDFWFPFFLVIIITLFLYVSLQCVFTRNIYREWLIFFSLLYITFLIYLLFLKNIGIRGVEFQLFSWVKDLIYGDPMIVLFNILLFLPLGWFLPVSWKNTILVISSVLGVEWIQYFFYLGIFDLGDVFVNTCGFLIGACINRWLISRWDIQVSSFLHK
;
A
#
# COMPACT_ATOMS: atom_id res chain seq x y z
N MET A 1 4.21 10.55 25.17
CA MET A 1 5.21 9.53 24.75
C MET A 1 4.77 8.11 25.09
N ARG A 2 4.44 7.78 26.36
CA ARG A 2 4.08 6.40 26.79
C ARG A 2 2.82 5.82 26.12
N TYR A 3 1.81 6.65 25.83
CA TYR A 3 0.55 6.22 25.18
C TYR A 3 0.69 5.96 23.67
N LEU A 4 1.52 6.76 22.98
CA LEU A 4 1.85 6.57 21.56
C LEU A 4 2.69 5.29 21.36
N TYR A 5 3.62 5.02 22.29
CA TYR A 5 4.36 3.77 22.31
C TYR A 5 3.41 2.57 22.41
N TYR A 6 2.50 2.54 23.40
CA TYR A 6 1.51 1.46 23.52
C TYR A 6 0.63 1.28 22.28
N TYR A 7 0.18 2.37 21.63
CA TYR A 7 -0.57 2.27 20.38
C TYR A 7 0.26 1.74 19.21
N SER A 8 1.56 2.07 19.18
CA SER A 8 2.49 1.45 18.22
C SER A 8 2.66 -0.04 18.50
N ILE A 9 2.72 -0.50 19.76
CA ILE A 9 2.77 -1.95 20.08
C ILE A 9 1.42 -2.65 19.87
N THR A 10 0.29 -1.94 19.80
CA THR A 10 -0.99 -2.56 19.38
C THR A 10 -1.14 -2.62 17.86
N LEU A 11 -0.42 -1.77 17.12
CA LEU A 11 -0.20 -1.95 15.66
C LEU A 11 0.83 -3.06 15.38
N PHE A 12 1.63 -3.45 16.38
CA PHE A 12 2.70 -4.47 16.32
C PHE A 12 2.49 -5.52 17.41
N PRO A 13 1.58 -6.49 17.25
CA PRO A 13 1.32 -7.48 18.29
C PRO A 13 2.63 -8.18 18.70
N PRO A 14 2.99 -8.17 20.00
CA PRO A 14 4.23 -8.77 20.47
C PRO A 14 3.99 -10.26 20.68
N SER A 15 3.94 -11.00 19.58
CA SER A 15 4.01 -12.46 19.61
C SER A 15 5.15 -12.93 18.70
N GLY A 16 6.37 -12.49 19.01
CA GLY A 16 7.60 -12.88 18.31
C GLY A 16 8.74 -11.88 18.50
N PRO A 17 9.97 -12.17 18.01
CA PRO A 17 11.00 -11.14 17.87
C PRO A 17 10.41 -9.99 17.02
N VAL A 18 10.39 -8.79 17.60
CA VAL A 18 9.67 -7.63 17.03
C VAL A 18 10.15 -7.36 15.61
N ASP A 19 9.27 -7.57 14.62
CA ASP A 19 9.55 -7.19 13.23
C ASP A 19 9.44 -5.66 13.11
N PHE A 20 10.54 -4.99 13.43
CA PHE A 20 10.69 -3.54 13.35
C PHE A 20 10.59 -3.02 11.91
N TRP A 21 10.95 -3.84 10.92
CA TRP A 21 11.17 -3.40 9.55
C TRP A 21 9.85 -3.14 8.82
N PHE A 22 8.88 -4.05 8.97
CA PHE A 22 7.56 -3.91 8.37
C PHE A 22 6.91 -2.53 8.65
N PRO A 23 6.77 -2.11 9.92
CA PRO A 23 6.14 -0.84 10.20
C PRO A 23 7.00 0.38 9.93
N PHE A 24 8.32 0.25 10.05
CA PHE A 24 9.23 1.31 9.66
C PHE A 24 9.05 1.68 8.19
N PHE A 25 9.02 0.68 7.29
CA PHE A 25 8.79 0.91 5.87
C PHE A 25 7.39 1.45 5.59
N LEU A 26 6.37 0.96 6.30
CA LEU A 26 5.00 1.46 6.16
C LEU A 26 4.88 2.94 6.54
N VAL A 27 5.49 3.35 7.66
CA VAL A 27 5.54 4.76 8.07
C VAL A 27 6.26 5.61 7.02
N ILE A 28 7.34 5.10 6.42
CA ILE A 28 8.01 5.81 5.32
C ILE A 28 7.05 5.95 4.13
N ILE A 29 6.39 4.88 3.67
CA ILE A 29 5.45 4.95 2.53
C ILE A 29 4.35 5.98 2.79
N ILE A 30 3.73 5.96 3.98
CA ILE A 30 2.68 6.91 4.35
C ILE A 30 3.22 8.34 4.39
N THR A 31 4.39 8.54 5.00
CA THR A 31 5.01 9.86 5.10
C THR A 31 5.31 10.43 3.72
N LEU A 32 5.82 9.61 2.80
CA LEU A 32 6.08 10.01 1.42
C LEU A 32 4.81 10.33 0.66
N PHE A 33 3.79 9.47 0.79
CA PHE A 33 2.49 9.70 0.18
C PHE A 33 1.85 11.01 0.67
N LEU A 34 1.86 11.24 1.98
CA LEU A 34 1.37 12.48 2.58
C LEU A 34 2.19 13.69 2.15
N TYR A 35 3.52 13.58 2.08
CA TYR A 35 4.38 14.66 1.63
C TYR A 35 4.04 15.09 0.19
N VAL A 36 3.96 14.14 -0.75
CA VAL A 36 3.61 14.43 -2.15
C VAL A 36 2.20 15.01 -2.23
N SER A 37 1.25 14.47 -1.45
CA SER A 37 -0.11 14.99 -1.39
C SER A 37 -0.18 16.42 -0.89
N LEU A 38 0.48 16.73 0.22
CA LEU A 38 0.49 18.08 0.79
C LEU A 38 1.24 19.06 -0.12
N GLN A 39 2.37 18.66 -0.70
CA GLN A 39 3.08 19.48 -1.67
C GLN A 39 2.20 19.84 -2.87
N CYS A 40 1.49 18.84 -3.42
CA CYS A 40 0.50 19.02 -4.47
C CYS A 40 -0.58 20.02 -4.05
N VAL A 41 -1.09 19.91 -2.81
CA VAL A 41 -2.12 20.82 -2.25
C VAL A 41 -1.63 22.26 -2.13
N PHE A 42 -0.47 22.47 -1.51
CA PHE A 42 -0.03 23.81 -1.15
C PHE A 42 0.64 24.56 -2.29
N THR A 43 1.45 23.86 -3.10
CA THR A 43 2.26 24.51 -4.14
C THR A 43 1.64 24.42 -5.52
N ARG A 44 0.65 23.53 -5.71
CA ARG A 44 0.10 23.16 -7.03
C ARG A 44 1.17 22.76 -8.04
N ASN A 45 2.36 22.43 -7.56
CA ASN A 45 3.50 22.09 -8.38
C ASN A 45 4.14 20.83 -7.81
N ILE A 46 4.27 19.81 -8.63
CA ILE A 46 4.96 18.59 -8.24
C ILE A 46 6.23 18.47 -9.07
N TYR A 47 7.33 18.22 -8.39
CA TYR A 47 8.60 18.06 -9.07
C TYR A 47 8.79 16.62 -9.54
N ARG A 48 9.10 16.48 -10.83
CA ARG A 48 9.22 15.20 -11.51
C ARG A 48 10.28 14.31 -10.87
N GLU A 49 11.41 14.87 -10.46
CA GLU A 49 12.52 14.13 -9.85
C GLU A 49 12.10 13.50 -8.51
N TRP A 50 11.41 14.25 -7.66
CA TRP A 50 10.87 13.74 -6.39
C TRP A 50 9.81 12.66 -6.63
N LEU A 51 8.93 12.85 -7.61
CA LEU A 51 7.96 11.81 -7.99
C LEU A 51 8.67 10.52 -8.37
N ILE A 52 9.66 10.57 -9.26
CA ILE A 52 10.40 9.39 -9.69
C ILE A 52 11.09 8.73 -8.50
N PHE A 53 11.79 9.50 -7.68
CA PHE A 53 12.50 8.98 -6.50
C PHE A 53 11.55 8.27 -5.53
N PHE A 54 10.43 8.91 -5.15
CA PHE A 54 9.46 8.31 -4.23
C PHE A 54 8.72 7.12 -4.85
N SER A 55 8.49 7.13 -6.16
CA SER A 55 7.90 5.99 -6.87
C SER A 55 8.80 4.77 -6.83
N LEU A 56 10.11 4.96 -7.08
CA LEU A 56 11.09 3.87 -7.02
C LEU A 56 11.20 3.30 -5.60
N LEU A 57 11.24 4.17 -4.60
CA LEU A 57 11.28 3.74 -3.20
C LEU A 57 10.01 2.96 -2.82
N TYR A 58 8.85 3.47 -3.21
CA TYR A 58 7.56 2.81 -3.00
C TYR A 58 7.51 1.42 -3.64
N ILE A 59 7.87 1.29 -4.92
CA ILE A 59 7.87 -0.01 -5.63
C ILE A 59 8.84 -0.98 -4.95
N THR A 60 10.02 -0.52 -4.54
CA THR A 60 11.00 -1.36 -3.83
C THR A 60 10.42 -1.90 -2.52
N PHE A 61 9.75 -1.04 -1.73
CA PHE A 61 9.11 -1.48 -0.50
C PHE A 61 7.88 -2.34 -0.72
N LEU A 62 7.10 -2.08 -1.77
CA LEU A 62 5.96 -2.90 -2.14
C LEU A 62 6.42 -4.34 -2.42
N ILE A 63 7.50 -4.52 -3.20
CA ILE A 63 8.09 -5.83 -3.46
C ILE A 63 8.58 -6.49 -2.16
N TYR A 64 9.29 -5.75 -1.31
CA TYR A 64 9.75 -6.27 -0.02
C TYR A 64 8.58 -6.76 0.85
N LEU A 65 7.56 -5.93 1.04
CA LEU A 65 6.44 -6.22 1.93
C LEU A 65 5.54 -7.34 1.38
N LEU A 66 5.39 -7.45 0.06
CA LEU A 66 4.63 -8.54 -0.54
C LEU A 66 5.38 -9.86 -0.41
N PHE A 67 6.67 -9.92 -0.77
CA PHE A 67 7.35 -11.21 -0.93
C PHE A 67 8.21 -11.65 0.26
N LEU A 68 8.69 -10.72 1.09
CA LEU A 68 9.69 -11.04 2.11
C LEU A 68 9.14 -11.07 3.53
N LYS A 69 7.91 -10.59 3.76
CA LYS A 69 7.31 -10.55 5.11
C LYS A 69 6.98 -11.93 5.70
N ASN A 70 6.60 -12.89 4.85
CA ASN A 70 6.03 -14.19 5.27
C ASN A 70 6.86 -15.39 4.76
N ILE A 71 8.17 -15.23 4.61
CA ILE A 71 9.05 -16.31 4.11
C ILE A 71 8.93 -17.56 5.01
N GLY A 72 8.73 -18.71 4.38
CA GLY A 72 8.58 -20.01 5.04
C GLY A 72 7.14 -20.34 5.42
N ILE A 73 6.19 -19.42 5.25
CA ILE A 73 4.76 -19.66 5.47
C ILE A 73 4.09 -20.01 4.14
N ARG A 74 3.19 -20.98 4.15
CA ARG A 74 2.38 -21.38 2.99
C ARG A 74 0.98 -21.78 3.43
N GLY A 75 -0.02 -21.31 2.69
CA GLY A 75 -1.42 -21.66 2.92
C GLY A 75 -2.30 -21.17 1.78
N VAL A 76 -3.59 -21.50 1.84
CA VAL A 76 -4.59 -20.99 0.91
C VAL A 76 -5.84 -20.63 1.67
N GLU A 77 -6.34 -19.41 1.46
CA GLU A 77 -7.60 -18.91 1.98
C GLU A 77 -8.46 -18.43 0.80
N PHE A 78 -9.50 -19.19 0.47
CA PHE A 78 -10.39 -18.88 -0.65
C PHE A 78 -11.62 -18.05 -0.21
N GLN A 79 -11.77 -17.76 1.09
CA GLN A 79 -12.89 -16.95 1.56
C GLN A 79 -12.66 -15.48 1.21
N LEU A 80 -13.39 -14.98 0.21
CA LEU A 80 -13.34 -13.56 -0.21
C LEU A 80 -13.58 -12.58 0.95
N PHE A 81 -14.35 -12.98 1.97
CA PHE A 81 -14.67 -12.16 3.14
C PHE A 81 -13.82 -12.51 4.37
N SER A 82 -12.66 -13.17 4.20
CA SER A 82 -11.69 -13.43 5.28
C SER A 82 -11.34 -12.14 6.02
N TRP A 83 -11.15 -11.03 5.29
CA TRP A 83 -10.88 -9.70 5.84
C TRP A 83 -11.92 -9.21 6.86
N VAL A 84 -13.19 -9.65 6.77
CA VAL A 84 -14.22 -9.30 7.77
C VAL A 84 -13.93 -9.98 9.10
N LYS A 85 -13.49 -11.24 9.05
CA LYS A 85 -13.07 -11.97 10.26
C LYS A 85 -11.83 -11.32 10.86
N ASP A 86 -10.89 -10.88 10.02
CA ASP A 86 -9.70 -10.17 10.51
C ASP A 86 -10.04 -8.84 11.17
N LEU A 87 -11.04 -8.12 10.65
CA LEU A 87 -11.52 -6.88 11.28
C LEU A 87 -12.23 -7.09 12.62
N ILE A 88 -13.04 -8.15 12.76
CA ILE A 88 -13.91 -8.34 13.92
C ILE A 88 -13.23 -9.18 15.01
N TYR A 89 -12.51 -10.23 14.61
CA TYR A 89 -11.97 -11.26 15.49
C TYR A 89 -10.45 -11.39 15.43
N GLY A 90 -9.82 -10.89 14.34
CA GLY A 90 -8.38 -10.95 14.12
C GLY A 90 -7.70 -9.61 14.40
N ASP A 91 -6.64 -9.33 13.63
CA ASP A 91 -5.93 -8.05 13.67
C ASP A 91 -6.44 -7.13 12.54
N PRO A 92 -7.23 -6.09 12.85
CA PRO A 92 -7.75 -5.15 11.85
C PRO A 92 -6.64 -4.36 11.14
N MET A 93 -5.44 -4.32 11.71
CA MET A 93 -4.31 -3.61 11.11
C MET A 93 -3.78 -4.29 9.86
N ILE A 94 -3.93 -5.61 9.74
CA ILE A 94 -3.57 -6.34 8.52
C ILE A 94 -4.39 -5.80 7.33
N VAL A 95 -5.72 -5.69 7.50
CA VAL A 95 -6.63 -5.19 6.48
C VAL A 95 -6.33 -3.72 6.15
N LEU A 96 -6.13 -2.89 7.18
CA LEU A 96 -5.80 -1.47 6.99
C LEU A 96 -4.48 -1.30 6.23
N PHE A 97 -3.45 -2.07 6.57
CA PHE A 97 -2.14 -1.97 5.94
C PHE A 97 -2.15 -2.45 4.49
N ASN A 98 -2.92 -3.48 4.16
CA ASN A 98 -3.13 -3.91 2.78
C ASN A 98 -3.78 -2.80 1.94
N ILE A 99 -4.78 -2.09 2.48
CA ILE A 99 -5.37 -0.90 1.82
C ILE A 99 -4.33 0.20 1.62
N LEU A 100 -3.60 0.57 2.68
CA LEU A 100 -2.64 1.67 2.65
C LEU A 100 -1.46 1.38 1.72
N LEU A 101 -1.04 0.12 1.61
CA LEU A 101 0.04 -0.31 0.74
C LEU A 101 -0.31 -0.09 -0.74
N PHE A 102 -1.57 -0.31 -1.13
CA PHE A 102 -2.03 -0.15 -2.52
C PHE A 102 -2.60 1.24 -2.84
N LEU A 103 -2.80 2.09 -1.84
CA LEU A 103 -3.31 3.45 -2.03
C LEU A 103 -2.40 4.30 -2.95
N PRO A 104 -1.06 4.33 -2.79
CA PRO A 104 -0.19 5.05 -3.72
C PRO A 104 -0.25 4.52 -5.16
N LEU A 105 -0.51 3.22 -5.35
CA LEU A 105 -0.66 2.64 -6.70
C LEU A 105 -1.81 3.29 -7.47
N GLY A 106 -2.89 3.67 -6.77
CA GLY A 106 -4.02 4.37 -7.35
C GLY A 106 -3.68 5.75 -7.93
N TRP A 107 -2.59 6.37 -7.48
CA TRP A 107 -2.14 7.65 -8.05
C TRP A 107 -1.44 7.47 -9.39
N PHE A 108 -0.74 6.36 -9.58
CA PHE A 108 -0.05 6.06 -10.83
C PHE A 108 -0.98 5.59 -11.93
N LEU A 109 -2.04 4.87 -11.57
CA LEU A 109 -2.97 4.27 -12.52
C LEU A 109 -4.38 4.87 -12.35
N PRO A 110 -4.90 5.63 -13.33
CA PRO A 110 -6.23 6.21 -13.22
C PRO A 110 -7.31 5.13 -13.15
N VAL A 111 -8.42 5.40 -12.45
CA VAL A 111 -9.56 4.48 -12.39
C VAL A 111 -10.10 4.24 -13.81
N SER A 112 -9.99 3.00 -14.28
CA SER A 112 -10.62 2.53 -15.50
C SER A 112 -10.80 1.02 -15.42
N TRP A 113 -11.77 0.46 -16.13
CA TRP A 113 -11.99 -0.99 -16.16
C TRP A 113 -10.73 -1.78 -16.51
N LYS A 114 -9.94 -1.29 -17.48
CA LYS A 114 -8.67 -1.90 -17.90
C LYS A 114 -7.65 -1.93 -16.75
N ASN A 115 -7.48 -0.81 -16.05
CA ASN A 115 -6.53 -0.70 -14.96
C ASN A 115 -6.98 -1.48 -13.72
N THR A 116 -8.28 -1.50 -13.42
CA THR A 116 -8.82 -2.32 -12.34
C THR A 116 -8.60 -3.80 -12.60
N ILE A 117 -8.87 -4.29 -13.81
CA ILE A 117 -8.55 -5.69 -14.19
C ILE A 117 -7.05 -5.96 -14.09
N LEU A 118 -6.21 -5.03 -14.56
CA LEU A 118 -4.76 -5.16 -14.48
C LEU A 118 -4.30 -5.31 -13.02
N VAL A 119 -4.81 -4.47 -12.11
CA VAL A 119 -4.48 -4.54 -10.68
C VAL A 119 -4.97 -5.84 -10.07
N ILE A 120 -6.23 -6.23 -10.28
CA ILE A 120 -6.77 -7.51 -9.78
C ILE A 120 -5.91 -8.69 -10.26
N SER A 121 -5.59 -8.71 -11.56
CA SER A 121 -4.78 -9.78 -12.15
C SER A 121 -3.34 -9.78 -11.59
N SER A 122 -2.78 -8.60 -11.34
CA SER A 122 -1.44 -8.46 -10.75
C SER A 122 -1.41 -8.93 -9.31
N VAL A 123 -2.40 -8.53 -8.50
CA VAL A 123 -2.50 -8.98 -7.09
C VAL A 123 -2.73 -10.49 -7.04
N LEU A 124 -3.64 -11.04 -7.85
CA LEU A 124 -3.79 -12.49 -7.99
C LEU A 124 -2.48 -13.19 -8.37
N GLY A 125 -1.71 -12.60 -9.30
CA GLY A 125 -0.38 -13.10 -9.66
C GLY A 125 0.60 -13.09 -8.49
N VAL A 126 0.60 -12.02 -7.69
CA VAL A 126 1.41 -11.90 -6.47
C VAL A 126 1.05 -12.99 -5.47
N GLU A 127 -0.24 -13.17 -5.16
CA GLU A 127 -0.74 -14.22 -4.26
C GLU A 127 -0.31 -15.61 -4.73
N TRP A 128 -0.40 -15.86 -6.04
CA TRP A 128 0.05 -17.12 -6.64
C TRP A 128 1.55 -17.33 -6.45
N ILE A 129 2.36 -16.31 -6.73
CA ILE A 129 3.82 -16.36 -6.52
C ILE A 129 4.11 -16.62 -5.04
N GLN A 130 3.42 -15.94 -4.12
CA GLN A 130 3.63 -16.12 -2.69
C GLN A 130 3.38 -17.57 -2.26
N TYR A 131 2.29 -18.18 -2.74
CA TYR A 131 1.98 -19.56 -2.45
C TYR A 131 3.00 -20.54 -3.04
N PHE A 132 3.39 -20.38 -4.31
CA PHE A 132 4.31 -21.29 -4.98
C PHE A 132 5.73 -21.25 -4.41
N PHE A 133 6.20 -20.06 -4.02
CA PHE A 133 7.55 -19.86 -3.50
C PHE A 133 7.65 -19.89 -1.97
N TYR A 134 6.58 -20.29 -1.26
CA TYR A 134 6.54 -20.34 0.22
C TYR A 134 6.85 -18.98 0.86
N LEU A 135 6.32 -17.92 0.26
CA LEU A 135 6.49 -16.54 0.70
C LEU A 135 5.23 -15.99 1.38
N GLY A 136 4.18 -16.80 1.52
CA GLY A 136 2.91 -16.39 2.10
C GLY A 136 1.74 -17.32 1.79
N ILE A 137 0.57 -16.86 2.19
CA ILE A 137 -0.72 -17.52 1.99
C ILE A 137 -1.33 -16.90 0.74
N PHE A 138 -1.89 -17.72 -0.16
CA PHE A 138 -2.76 -17.22 -1.22
C PHE A 138 -4.11 -16.85 -0.60
N ASP A 139 -4.45 -15.56 -0.52
CA ASP A 139 -5.68 -15.10 0.14
C ASP A 139 -6.56 -14.26 -0.81
N LEU A 140 -7.76 -14.77 -1.12
CA LEU A 140 -8.72 -14.04 -1.97
C LEU A 140 -9.29 -12.78 -1.29
N GLY A 141 -9.34 -12.73 0.04
CA GLY A 141 -9.67 -11.52 0.77
C GLY A 141 -8.61 -10.44 0.59
N ASP A 142 -7.33 -10.79 0.61
CA ASP A 142 -6.25 -9.83 0.36
C ASP A 142 -6.29 -9.28 -1.07
N VAL A 143 -6.65 -10.10 -2.06
CA VAL A 143 -6.93 -9.62 -3.43
C VAL A 143 -7.99 -8.52 -3.43
N PHE A 144 -9.08 -8.73 -2.70
CA PHE A 144 -10.16 -7.76 -2.58
C PHE A 144 -9.70 -6.48 -1.87
N VAL A 145 -9.08 -6.60 -0.71
CA VAL A 145 -8.63 -5.48 0.13
C VAL A 145 -7.57 -4.63 -0.58
N ASN A 146 -6.59 -5.26 -1.23
CA ASN A 146 -5.56 -4.57 -2.03
C ASN A 146 -6.18 -3.83 -3.21
N THR A 147 -7.17 -4.44 -3.88
CA THR A 147 -7.92 -3.77 -4.96
C THR A 147 -8.71 -2.57 -4.44
N CYS A 148 -9.32 -2.67 -3.25
CA CYS A 148 -9.97 -1.54 -2.60
C CYS A 148 -8.98 -0.40 -2.30
N GLY A 149 -7.78 -0.71 -1.80
CA GLY A 149 -6.70 0.26 -1.59
C GLY A 149 -6.37 1.04 -2.87
N PHE A 150 -6.16 0.32 -3.97
CA PHE A 150 -5.94 0.92 -5.29
C PHE A 150 -7.10 1.85 -5.71
N LEU A 151 -8.35 1.40 -5.61
CA LEU A 151 -9.51 2.18 -6.02
C LEU A 151 -9.68 3.45 -5.18
N ILE A 152 -9.47 3.36 -3.86
CA ILE A 152 -9.50 4.51 -2.96
C ILE A 152 -8.44 5.53 -3.36
N GLY A 153 -7.19 5.09 -3.56
CA GLY A 153 -6.09 5.94 -4.00
C GLY A 153 -6.38 6.65 -5.33
N ALA A 154 -6.94 5.93 -6.28
CA ALA A 154 -7.25 6.46 -7.60
C ALA A 154 -8.43 7.45 -7.59
N CYS A 155 -9.42 7.24 -6.71
CA CYS A 155 -10.48 8.20 -6.44
C CYS A 155 -9.93 9.49 -5.81
N ILE A 156 -9.01 9.38 -4.84
CA ILE A 156 -8.33 10.53 -4.21
C ILE A 156 -7.57 11.33 -5.27
N ASN A 157 -6.77 10.65 -6.11
CA ASN A 157 -6.00 11.30 -7.17
C ASN A 157 -6.91 12.05 -8.15
N ARG A 158 -7.99 11.40 -8.61
CA ARG A 158 -8.96 12.02 -9.51
C ARG A 158 -9.60 13.26 -8.87
N TRP A 159 -9.97 13.18 -7.59
CA TRP A 159 -10.52 14.31 -6.86
C TRP A 159 -9.53 15.48 -6.74
N LEU A 160 -8.25 15.21 -6.45
CA LEU A 160 -7.20 16.21 -6.39
C LEU A 160 -6.94 16.88 -7.75
N ILE A 161 -6.73 16.09 -8.80
CA ILE A 161 -6.44 16.61 -10.16
C ILE A 161 -7.64 17.37 -10.73
N SER A 162 -8.87 16.89 -10.54
CA SER A 162 -10.06 17.58 -11.06
C SER A 162 -10.33 18.94 -10.41
N ARG A 163 -9.78 19.19 -9.23
CA ARG A 163 -9.99 20.46 -8.52
C ARG A 163 -8.88 21.47 -8.77
N TRP A 164 -7.66 21.03 -9.08
CA TRP A 164 -6.49 21.90 -9.13
C TRP A 164 -5.67 21.71 -10.42
N ASP A 165 -5.31 22.82 -11.05
CA ASP A 165 -4.34 22.86 -12.15
C ASP A 165 -2.93 22.57 -11.61
N ILE A 166 -2.62 21.28 -11.43
CA ILE A 166 -1.32 20.83 -10.95
C ILE A 166 -0.30 20.90 -12.09
N GLN A 167 0.76 21.66 -11.88
CA GLN A 167 1.89 21.71 -12.79
C GLN A 167 2.93 20.66 -12.40
N VAL A 168 3.52 19.98 -13.37
CA VAL A 168 4.67 19.11 -13.16
C VAL A 168 5.91 19.84 -13.67
N SER A 169 6.81 20.19 -12.76
CA SER A 169 8.05 20.90 -13.10
C SER A 169 9.29 20.03 -12.87
N SER A 170 10.39 20.40 -13.49
CA SER A 170 11.70 19.80 -13.25
C SER A 170 12.58 20.82 -12.53
N PHE A 171 13.29 20.39 -11.48
CA PHE A 171 14.30 21.24 -10.87
C PHE A 171 15.58 21.33 -11.70
N LEU A 172 15.84 20.33 -12.56
CA LEU A 172 17.03 20.26 -13.41
C LEU A 172 16.99 21.20 -14.62
N HIS A 173 15.81 21.75 -14.95
CA HIS A 173 15.59 22.65 -16.09
C HIS A 173 15.10 24.05 -15.68
N LYS A 174 15.48 24.52 -14.49
CA LYS A 174 15.29 25.92 -14.07
C LYS A 174 16.42 26.81 -14.54
#